data_AF-A0AAP9LWY8-F1
#
_entry.id   AF-A0AAP9LWY8-F1
#
_cell.length_a   1.000
_cell.length_b   1.000
_cell.length_c   1.000
_cell.angle_alpha   90.00
_cell.angle_beta   90.00
_cell.angle_gamma   90.00
#
_symmetry.space_group_name_H-M   'P 1'
#
loop_
_entity.id
_entity.type
_entity.pdbx_description
1 polymer ?
#
loop_
_entity_poly.entity_id
_entity_poly.type
_entity_poly.pdbx_seq_one_letter_code
_entity_poly.pdbx_strand_id
1 'polypeptide(L)'
;MESDNLKFGSVAISWFLICIFLNLLYLFYNIKICNYFQIIIIALDIIIYIWLLLSKRRLAFIFDVVLACILAIILVILTRRVTSVLSCAINPCITYLVIREYWPYMQL
;
A
#
# COMPACT_ATOMS: atom_id res chain seq x y z
N MET A 1 -7.31 -1.01 -25.31
CA MET A 1 -7.70 -1.66 -24.03
C MET A 1 -6.97 -2.98 -23.79
N GLU A 2 -6.68 -3.78 -24.83
CA GLU A 2 -5.94 -5.05 -24.67
C GLU A 2 -4.41 -4.86 -24.56
N SER A 3 -3.86 -3.83 -25.21
CA SER A 3 -2.41 -3.52 -25.22
C SER A 3 -1.86 -2.93 -23.90
N ASP A 4 -2.70 -2.27 -23.09
CA ASP A 4 -2.28 -1.66 -21.82
C ASP A 4 -2.27 -2.67 -20.67
N ASN A 5 -3.08 -3.74 -20.78
CA ASN A 5 -3.11 -4.82 -19.80
C ASN A 5 -1.93 -5.78 -19.95
N LEU A 6 -1.41 -5.96 -21.16
CA LEU A 6 -0.23 -6.80 -21.42
C LEU A 6 1.09 -6.22 -20.85
N LYS A 7 1.13 -4.91 -20.55
CA LYS A 7 2.34 -4.27 -20.03
C LYS A 7 2.48 -4.31 -18.51
N PHE A 8 1.41 -4.52 -17.75
CA PHE A 8 1.54 -4.74 -16.31
C PHE A 8 1.91 -6.19 -16.07
N GLY A 9 3.17 -6.45 -15.73
CA GLY A 9 3.65 -7.80 -15.54
C GLY A 9 2.92 -8.51 -14.41
N SER A 10 2.79 -9.84 -14.55
CA SER A 10 2.18 -10.73 -13.55
C SER A 10 2.74 -10.49 -12.14
N VAL A 11 4.02 -10.11 -12.04
CA VAL A 11 4.70 -9.78 -10.77
C VAL A 11 3.99 -8.66 -10.01
N ALA A 12 3.61 -7.56 -10.68
CA ALA A 12 2.96 -6.43 -10.02
C ALA A 12 1.56 -6.79 -9.52
N ILE A 13 0.81 -7.54 -10.34
CA ILE A 13 -0.51 -8.05 -9.97
C ILE A 13 -0.41 -8.98 -8.76
N SER A 14 0.53 -9.93 -8.78
CA SER A 14 0.78 -10.83 -7.66
C SER A 14 1.17 -10.09 -6.39
N TRP A 15 2.03 -9.07 -6.49
CA TRP A 15 2.42 -8.25 -5.34
C TRP A 15 1.22 -7.54 -4.70
N PHE A 16 0.39 -6.86 -5.51
CA PHE A 16 -0.80 -6.18 -4.98
C PHE A 16 -1.78 -7.12 -4.31
N LEU A 17 -1.99 -8.31 -4.88
CA LEU A 17 -2.84 -9.35 -4.27
C LEU A 17 -2.27 -9.83 -2.94
N ILE A 18 -0.95 -10.01 -2.83
CA ILE A 18 -0.28 -10.35 -1.57
C ILE A 18 -0.50 -9.25 -0.53
N CYS A 19 -0.30 -7.98 -0.90
CA CYS A 19 -0.54 -6.85 0.01
C CYS A 19 -1.99 -6.81 0.52
N ILE A 20 -2.98 -6.96 -0.38
CA ILE A 20 -4.39 -7.02 -0.01
C ILE A 20 -4.66 -8.18 0.96
N PHE A 21 -4.14 -9.37 0.66
CA PHE A 21 -4.33 -10.54 1.51
C PHE A 21 -3.72 -10.37 2.91
N LEU A 22 -2.48 -9.88 2.99
CA LEU A 22 -1.82 -9.61 4.27
C LEU A 22 -2.56 -8.54 5.08
N ASN A 23 -3.03 -7.47 4.42
CA ASN A 23 -3.82 -6.44 5.07
C ASN A 23 -5.18 -6.98 5.57
N LEU A 24 -5.84 -7.88 4.84
CA LEU A 24 -7.06 -8.54 5.33
C LEU A 24 -6.80 -9.38 6.59
N LEU A 25 -5.71 -10.16 6.62
CA LEU A 25 -5.31 -10.89 7.82
C LEU A 25 -5.06 -9.95 9.00
N TYR A 26 -4.37 -8.84 8.76
CA TYR A 26 -4.08 -7.83 9.78
C TYR A 26 -5.34 -7.09 10.25
N LEU A 27 -6.31 -6.87 9.34
CA LEU A 27 -7.61 -6.29 9.66
C LEU A 27 -8.37 -7.19 10.63
N PHE A 28 -8.47 -8.49 10.36
CA PHE A 28 -9.13 -9.44 11.26
C PHE A 28 -8.46 -9.50 12.64
N TYR A 29 -7.14 -9.43 12.69
CA TYR A 29 -6.41 -9.36 13.96
C TYR A 29 -6.76 -8.08 14.75
N ASN A 30 -6.74 -6.91 14.10
CA ASN A 30 -7.02 -5.63 14.75
C ASN A 30 -8.50 -5.47 15.17
N ILE A 31 -9.44 -6.10 14.44
CA ILE A 31 -10.84 -6.21 14.85
C ILE A 31 -10.96 -6.99 16.16
N LYS A 32 -10.25 -8.11 16.31
CA LYS A 32 -10.30 -8.93 17.54
C LYS A 32 -9.81 -8.19 18.78
N ILE A 33 -8.82 -7.31 18.65
CA ILE A 33 -8.28 -6.51 19.75
C ILE A 33 -8.91 -5.12 19.85
N CYS A 34 -9.99 -4.84 19.10
CA CYS A 34 -10.72 -3.57 19.08
C CYS A 34 -9.83 -2.33 18.81
N ASN A 35 -8.79 -2.48 17.99
CA ASN A 35 -7.89 -1.37 17.65
C ASN A 35 -8.44 -0.54 16.47
N TYR A 36 -9.45 0.28 16.75
CA TYR A 36 -10.19 1.04 15.74
C TYR A 36 -9.32 1.96 14.87
N PHE A 37 -8.28 2.56 15.46
CA PHE A 37 -7.35 3.40 14.70
C PHE A 37 -6.65 2.61 13.60
N GLN A 38 -6.09 1.44 13.94
CA GLN A 38 -5.42 0.59 12.94
C GLN A 38 -6.38 -0.02 11.92
N ILE A 39 -7.61 -0.34 12.33
CA ILE A 39 -8.65 -0.83 11.42
C ILE A 39 -8.87 0.16 10.27
N ILE A 40 -8.98 1.46 10.57
CA ILE A 40 -9.19 2.50 9.55
C ILE A 40 -7.99 2.59 8.60
N ILE A 41 -6.76 2.59 9.14
CA ILE A 41 -5.54 2.66 8.32
C ILE A 41 -5.45 1.47 7.38
N ILE A 42 -5.65 0.25 7.89
CA ILE A 42 -5.58 -0.99 7.09
C ILE A 42 -6.66 -0.99 6.01
N ALA A 43 -7.88 -0.51 6.33
CA ALA A 43 -8.95 -0.42 5.35
C ALA A 43 -8.61 0.57 4.21
N LEU A 44 -8.03 1.72 4.54
CA LEU A 44 -7.55 2.68 3.54
C LEU A 44 -6.45 2.06 2.66
N ASP A 45 -5.52 1.33 3.27
CA ASP A 45 -4.43 0.68 2.55
C ASP A 45 -4.98 -0.37 1.55
N ILE A 46 -5.95 -1.19 1.97
CA ILE A 46 -6.65 -2.13 1.06
C ILE A 46 -7.29 -1.40 -0.12
N ILE A 47 -7.98 -0.28 0.12
CA ILE A 47 -8.60 0.51 -0.95
C ILE A 47 -7.55 1.01 -1.94
N ILE A 48 -6.41 1.49 -1.43
CA ILE A 48 -5.30 1.98 -2.28
C ILE A 48 -4.72 0.85 -3.14
N TYR A 49 -4.48 -0.34 -2.58
CA TYR A 49 -3.98 -1.49 -3.35
C TYR A 49 -5.00 -1.99 -4.38
N ILE A 50 -6.30 -2.00 -4.04
CA ILE A 50 -7.36 -2.31 -5.02
C ILE A 50 -7.35 -1.25 -6.14
N TRP A 51 -7.16 0.02 -5.80
CA TRP A 51 -7.11 1.09 -6.79
C TRP A 51 -5.87 0.98 -7.70
N LEU A 52 -4.70 0.62 -7.14
CA LEU A 52 -3.49 0.29 -7.89
C LEU A 52 -3.72 -0.88 -8.85
N LEU A 53 -4.41 -1.92 -8.39
CA LEU A 53 -4.71 -3.11 -9.19
C LEU A 53 -5.66 -2.79 -10.37
N LEU A 54 -6.71 -2.01 -10.13
CA LEU A 54 -7.75 -1.71 -11.13
C LEU A 54 -7.36 -0.58 -12.08
N SER A 55 -6.88 0.54 -11.52
CA SER A 55 -6.69 1.77 -12.29
C SER A 55 -5.26 1.96 -12.75
N LYS A 56 -4.27 1.29 -12.13
CA LYS A 56 -2.85 1.39 -12.49
C LYS A 56 -2.34 2.84 -12.59
N ARG A 57 -2.91 3.73 -11.75
CA ARG A 57 -2.58 5.16 -11.73
C ARG A 57 -1.46 5.46 -10.76
N ARG A 58 -0.59 6.40 -11.14
CA ARG A 58 0.48 6.90 -10.27
C ARG A 58 -0.08 7.58 -9.03
N LEU A 59 -1.22 8.25 -9.14
CA LEU A 59 -1.92 8.85 -8.01
C LEU A 59 -2.21 7.87 -6.88
N ALA A 60 -2.60 6.63 -7.19
CA ALA A 60 -2.87 5.62 -6.15
C ALA A 60 -1.60 5.28 -5.36
N PHE A 61 -0.45 5.17 -6.03
CA PHE A 61 0.84 5.01 -5.35
C PHE A 61 1.25 6.24 -4.54
N ILE A 62 0.98 7.44 -5.04
CA ILE A 62 1.23 8.68 -4.29
C ILE A 62 0.39 8.71 -3.00
N PHE A 63 -0.87 8.26 -3.06
CA PHE A 63 -1.70 8.13 -1.86
C PHE A 63 -1.14 7.11 -0.86
N ASP A 64 -0.63 5.96 -1.33
CA ASP A 64 0.06 4.97 -0.47
C ASP A 64 1.23 5.62 0.29
N VAL A 65 2.10 6.31 -0.44
CA VAL A 65 3.26 7.01 0.16
C VAL A 65 2.82 8.08 1.17
N VAL A 66 1.80 8.87 0.85
CA VAL A 66 1.28 9.91 1.76
C VAL A 66 0.70 9.28 3.02
N LEU A 67 -0.08 8.20 2.89
CA LEU A 67 -0.65 7.48 4.02
C LEU A 67 0.45 6.92 4.92
N ALA A 68 1.47 6.30 4.33
CA ALA A 68 2.63 5.78 5.05
C ALA A 68 3.41 6.89 5.79
N CYS A 69 3.59 8.05 5.17
CA CYS A 69 4.22 9.21 5.81
C CYS A 69 3.43 9.73 7.01
N ILE A 70 2.11 9.87 6.87
CA ILE A 70 1.23 10.29 7.98
C ILE A 70 1.31 9.27 9.12
N LEU A 71 1.24 7.98 8.80
CA LEU A 71 1.33 6.90 9.78
C LEU A 71 2.68 6.92 10.51
N ALA A 72 3.77 7.12 9.78
CA ALA A 72 5.11 7.21 10.34
C ALA A 72 5.22 8.37 11.34
N ILE A 73 4.69 9.56 11.01
CA ILE A 73 4.68 10.72 11.91
C ILE A 73 3.91 10.38 13.19
N ILE A 74 2.71 9.82 13.07
CA ILE A 74 1.87 9.44 14.21
C ILE A 74 2.59 8.41 15.09
N LEU A 75 3.19 7.37 14.50
CA LEU A 75 3.90 6.34 15.26
C LEU A 75 5.13 6.90 15.96
N VAL A 76 5.89 7.80 15.33
CA VAL A 76 7.06 8.43 15.97
C VAL A 76 6.63 9.27 17.17
N ILE A 77 5.55 10.04 17.06
CA ILE A 77 5.03 10.84 18.17
C ILE A 77 4.60 9.95 19.33
N LEU A 78 3.88 8.86 19.04
CA LEU A 78 3.33 7.96 20.06
C LEU A 78 4.41 7.08 20.72
N THR A 79 5.35 6.55 19.94
CA THR A 79 6.32 5.55 20.42
C THR A 79 7.66 6.15 20.79
N ARG A 80 7.96 7.39 20.36
CA ARG A 80 9.29 8.03 20.43
C ARG A 80 10.41 7.20 19.81
N ARG A 81 10.07 6.22 18.96
CA ARG A 81 11.01 5.33 18.30
C ARG A 81 11.02 5.61 16.82
N VAL A 82 12.18 5.99 16.30
CA VAL A 82 12.40 6.22 14.86
C VAL A 82 12.32 4.91 14.08
N THR A 83 12.60 3.76 14.71
CA THR A 83 12.50 2.44 14.07
C THR A 83 11.08 2.11 13.59
N SER A 84 10.06 2.74 14.18
CA SER A 84 8.67 2.67 13.75
C SER A 84 8.42 3.24 12.34
N VAL A 85 9.32 4.09 11.83
CA VAL A 85 9.24 4.63 10.47
C VAL A 85 9.55 3.56 9.44
N LEU A 86 10.51 2.68 9.74
CA LEU A 86 10.93 1.61 8.82
C LEU A 86 9.77 0.67 8.50
N SER A 87 8.96 0.30 9.51
CA SER A 87 7.80 -0.57 9.28
C SER A 87 6.75 0.06 8.37
N CYS A 88 6.63 1.39 8.37
CA CYS A 88 5.68 2.11 7.52
C CYS A 88 6.22 2.29 6.09
N ALA A 89 7.55 2.40 5.93
CA ALA A 89 8.19 2.64 4.64
C ALA A 89 8.39 1.38 3.79
N ILE A 90 8.47 0.19 4.40
CA ILE A 90 8.76 -1.07 3.68
C ILE A 90 7.75 -1.32 2.56
N ASN A 91 6.45 -1.20 2.84
CA ASN A 91 5.40 -1.48 1.85
C ASN A 91 5.48 -0.54 0.63
N PRO A 92 5.44 0.79 0.80
CA PRO A 92 5.60 1.71 -0.33
C PRO A 92 6.93 1.53 -1.08
N CYS A 93 8.02 1.20 -0.39
CA CYS A 93 9.32 0.96 -1.03
C CYS A 93 9.30 -0.28 -1.93
N ILE A 94 8.77 -1.41 -1.45
CA ILE A 94 8.68 -2.62 -2.27
C ILE A 94 7.68 -2.40 -3.42
N THR A 95 6.55 -1.77 -3.13
CA THR A 95 5.55 -1.40 -4.14
C THR A 95 6.18 -0.52 -5.23
N TYR A 96 7.01 0.47 -4.86
CA TYR A 96 7.77 1.27 -5.83
C TYR A 96 8.69 0.42 -6.71
N LEU A 97 9.49 -0.48 -6.12
CA LEU A 97 10.40 -1.34 -6.87
C LEU A 97 9.65 -2.22 -7.88
N VAL A 98 8.48 -2.73 -7.48
CA VAL A 98 7.62 -3.54 -8.32
C VAL A 98 6.98 -2.73 -9.46
N ILE A 99 6.57 -1.48 -9.21
CA ILE A 99 5.92 -0.65 -10.22
C ILE A 99 6.87 0.20 -11.07
N ARG A 100 8.15 0.33 -10.67
CA ARG A 100 9.13 1.23 -11.30
C ARG A 100 9.27 1.00 -12.80
N GLU A 101 9.29 -0.25 -13.23
CA GLU A 101 9.39 -0.63 -14.64
C GLU A 101 8.13 -0.29 -15.43
N TYR A 102 6.98 -0.26 -14.75
CA TYR A 102 5.67 0.06 -15.32
C TYR A 102 5.32 1.55 -15.23
N TRP A 103 6.06 2.31 -14.43
CA TRP A 103 5.86 3.74 -14.20
C TRP A 103 5.63 4.56 -15.48
N PRO A 104 6.44 4.45 -16.56
CA PRO A 104 6.21 5.21 -17.79
C PRO A 104 4.88 4.89 -18.48
N TYR A 105 4.30 3.70 -18.22
CA TYR A 105 3.03 3.26 -18.78
C TYR A 105 1.83 3.53 -17.85
N MET A 106 2.06 3.88 -16.59
CA MET A 106 1.01 4.28 -15.67
C MET A 106 0.51 5.68 -16.01
N GLN A 107 -0.81 5.83 -16.10
CA GLN A 107 -1.47 7.13 -16.18
C GLN A 107 -1.29 7.88 -14.86
N LEU A 108 -1.32 9.21 -14.91
CA LEU A 108 -1.26 10.03 -13.70
C LEU A 108 -2.43 9.67 -12.77
#